data_AF-A0A352IYB0-F1
#
_entry.id   AF-A0A352IYB0-F1
#
_cell.length_a   1.000
_cell.length_b   1.000
_cell.length_c   1.000
_cell.angle_alpha   90.00
_cell.angle_beta   90.00
_cell.angle_gamma   90.00
#
_symmetry.space_group_name_H-M   'P 1'
#
loop_
_entity.id
_entity.type
_entity.pdbx_description
1 polymer ?
#
loop_
_entity_poly.entity_id
_entity_poly.type
_entity_poly.pdbx_seq_one_letter_code
_entity_poly.pdbx_strand_id
1 'polypeptide(L)'
;MAISSANARATSRALLSRWRDSSRYYPAYDVIADWVSTALNIKSRIEDYSIEVLANVATFREAENRIIVDLVKAIPEARPADLNLFARVISDRLDGYWASRHKDDDVRRRFRTIYSALSAAIDLFALRQAHPEGFHFTSAEALYQAYEADLYRFDTEYRHYCAASRKAHVEILKALDEAVEQCYAYWYLDQLARNWGDLVEGEKLLEHWAIGGVPNQHHFYDTLVKPKLDSARNKRLVVIISDAFRYEAAVELRDRI
;
A
#
# COMPACT_ATOMS: atom_id res chain seq x y z
N MET A 1 -26.91 44.89 12.77
CA MET A 1 -25.48 45.03 12.39
C MET A 1 -25.21 44.09 11.23
N ALA A 2 -24.98 44.63 10.02
CA ALA A 2 -24.63 43.80 8.86
C ALA A 2 -23.17 43.35 9.01
N ILE A 3 -22.94 42.04 9.03
CA ILE A 3 -21.59 41.47 9.03
C ILE A 3 -20.99 41.80 7.65
N SER A 4 -19.79 42.39 7.62
CA SER A 4 -19.09 42.66 6.35
C SER A 4 -18.89 41.36 5.56
N SER A 5 -18.91 41.41 4.22
CA SER A 5 -18.87 40.22 3.37
C SER A 5 -17.61 39.35 3.59
N ALA A 6 -16.50 39.95 4.03
CA ALA A 6 -15.29 39.24 4.43
C ALA A 6 -15.47 38.51 5.79
N ASN A 7 -16.03 39.20 6.80
CA ASN A 7 -16.30 38.60 8.11
C ASN A 7 -17.38 37.52 8.04
N ALA A 8 -18.36 37.67 7.15
CA ALA A 8 -19.39 36.66 6.89
C ALA A 8 -18.76 35.40 6.30
N ARG A 9 -17.90 35.53 5.28
CA ARG A 9 -17.17 34.40 4.67
C ARG A 9 -16.29 33.66 5.69
N ALA A 10 -15.56 34.40 6.52
CA ALA A 10 -14.72 33.79 7.56
C ALA A 10 -15.56 33.01 8.59
N THR A 11 -16.68 33.61 9.03
CA THR A 11 -17.59 32.98 10.01
C THR A 11 -18.26 31.72 9.43
N SER A 12 -18.71 31.77 8.18
CA SER A 12 -19.28 30.61 7.50
C SER A 12 -18.26 29.48 7.33
N ARG A 13 -17.00 29.79 6.96
CA ARG A 13 -15.93 28.78 6.87
C ARG A 13 -15.64 28.13 8.22
N ALA A 14 -15.54 28.92 9.28
CA ALA A 14 -15.32 28.41 10.63
C ALA A 14 -16.48 27.51 11.10
N LEU A 15 -17.73 27.90 10.82
CA LEU A 15 -18.91 27.09 11.12
C LEU A 15 -18.88 25.76 10.38
N LEU A 16 -18.61 25.77 9.08
CA LEU A 16 -18.55 24.56 8.25
C LEU A 16 -17.46 23.59 8.73
N SER A 17 -16.25 24.10 9.04
CA SER A 17 -15.19 23.26 9.60
C SER A 17 -15.62 22.65 10.93
N ARG A 18 -16.14 23.45 11.87
CA ARG A 18 -16.57 22.95 13.19
C ARG A 18 -17.70 21.92 13.10
N TRP A 19 -18.63 22.11 12.16
CA TRP A 19 -19.70 21.15 11.94
C TRP A 19 -19.15 19.83 11.40
N ARG A 20 -18.34 19.90 10.34
CA ARG A 20 -17.65 18.75 9.76
C ARG A 20 -16.83 18.00 10.81
N ASP A 21 -16.08 18.71 11.64
CA ASP A 21 -15.17 18.12 12.62
C ASP A 21 -15.90 17.58 13.87
N SER A 22 -17.19 17.91 14.04
CA SER A 22 -18.01 17.40 15.15
C SER A 22 -18.19 15.88 15.09
N SER A 23 -17.90 15.18 16.19
CA SER A 23 -18.19 13.74 16.31
C SER A 23 -19.68 13.41 16.27
N ARG A 24 -20.55 14.35 16.66
CA ARG A 24 -22.01 14.15 16.72
C ARG A 24 -22.72 14.55 15.43
N TYR A 25 -22.29 15.65 14.80
CA TYR A 25 -23.06 16.28 13.72
C TYR A 25 -22.49 16.07 12.32
N TYR A 26 -21.34 15.41 12.19
CA TYR A 26 -20.75 15.09 10.88
C TYR A 26 -21.67 14.30 9.93
N PRO A 27 -22.56 13.38 10.38
CA PRO A 27 -23.44 12.68 9.45
C PRO A 27 -24.43 13.63 8.76
N ALA A 28 -24.91 14.65 9.48
CA ALA A 28 -25.77 15.69 8.89
C ALA A 28 -24.99 16.60 7.93
N TYR A 29 -23.70 16.85 8.21
CA TYR A 29 -22.82 17.54 7.29
C TYR A 29 -22.68 16.75 5.98
N ASP A 30 -22.48 15.43 6.06
CA ASP A 30 -22.32 14.57 4.88
C ASP A 30 -23.55 14.65 3.96
N VAL A 31 -24.76 14.52 4.53
CA VAL A 31 -26.02 14.61 3.78
C VAL A 31 -26.15 15.96 3.06
N ILE A 32 -25.86 17.06 3.76
CA ILE A 32 -26.02 18.40 3.19
C ILE A 32 -24.92 18.71 2.18
N ALA A 33 -23.69 18.24 2.41
CA ALA A 33 -22.60 18.35 1.45
C ALA A 33 -22.94 17.62 0.15
N ASP A 34 -23.52 16.42 0.22
CA ASP A 34 -23.95 15.65 -0.94
C ASP A 34 -25.11 16.34 -1.70
N TRP A 35 -26.08 16.94 -0.99
CA TRP A 35 -27.16 17.72 -1.61
C TRP A 35 -26.63 18.95 -2.34
N VAL A 36 -25.76 19.73 -1.69
CA VAL A 36 -25.15 20.92 -2.28
C VAL A 36 -24.26 20.53 -3.46
N SER A 37 -23.51 19.44 -3.33
CA SER A 37 -22.68 18.91 -4.42
C SER A 37 -23.51 18.62 -5.67
N THR A 38 -24.63 17.93 -5.48
CA THR A 38 -25.57 17.59 -6.56
C THR A 38 -26.17 18.85 -7.19
N ALA A 39 -26.66 19.78 -6.37
CA ALA A 39 -27.27 21.02 -6.85
C ALA A 39 -26.29 21.91 -7.64
N LEU A 40 -25.01 21.91 -7.25
CA LEU A 40 -23.96 22.68 -7.93
C LEU A 40 -23.28 21.92 -9.08
N ASN A 41 -23.62 20.64 -9.26
CA ASN A 41 -22.98 19.72 -10.20
C ASN A 41 -21.45 19.68 -10.02
N ILE A 42 -20.99 19.54 -8.77
CA ILE A 42 -19.56 19.61 -8.43
C ILE A 42 -18.74 18.59 -9.21
N LYS A 43 -19.27 17.36 -9.41
CA LYS A 43 -18.60 16.31 -10.18
C LYS A 43 -18.08 16.80 -11.54
N SER A 44 -18.91 17.51 -12.31
CA SER A 44 -18.51 18.06 -13.62
C SER A 44 -17.55 19.25 -13.52
N ARG A 45 -17.68 20.05 -12.45
CA ARG A 45 -16.92 21.29 -12.30
C ARG A 45 -15.48 21.09 -11.85
N ILE A 46 -15.17 19.92 -11.29
CA ILE A 46 -13.85 19.58 -10.77
C ILE A 46 -13.10 18.60 -11.69
N GLU A 47 -13.68 18.25 -12.83
CA GLU A 47 -13.14 17.24 -13.75
C GLU A 47 -11.76 17.61 -14.31
N ASP A 48 -11.54 18.90 -14.57
CA ASP A 48 -10.29 19.42 -15.14
C ASP A 48 -9.29 19.90 -14.08
N TYR A 49 -9.61 19.73 -12.78
CA TYR A 49 -8.71 20.15 -11.71
C TYR A 49 -7.63 19.11 -11.43
N SER A 50 -6.42 19.59 -11.19
CA SER A 50 -5.29 18.73 -10.85
C SER A 50 -5.44 18.12 -9.46
N ILE A 51 -4.75 17.00 -9.24
CA ILE A 51 -4.74 16.28 -7.96
C ILE A 51 -4.31 17.23 -6.82
N GLU A 52 -3.34 18.13 -7.07
CA GLU A 52 -2.84 19.09 -6.08
C GLU A 52 -3.89 20.12 -5.69
N VAL A 53 -4.70 20.58 -6.64
CA VAL A 53 -5.82 21.48 -6.36
C VAL A 53 -6.89 20.74 -5.56
N LEU A 54 -7.24 19.51 -5.98
CA LEU A 54 -8.24 18.68 -5.31
C LEU A 54 -7.81 18.26 -3.90
N ALA A 55 -6.51 18.09 -3.65
CA ALA A 55 -5.94 17.76 -2.35
C ALA A 55 -6.35 18.77 -1.27
N ASN A 56 -6.56 20.04 -1.65
CA ASN A 56 -7.00 21.12 -0.77
C ASN A 56 -8.54 21.18 -0.57
N VAL A 57 -9.31 20.33 -1.26
CA VAL A 57 -10.77 20.30 -1.18
C VAL A 57 -11.22 19.25 -0.16
N ALA A 58 -11.74 19.72 0.97
CA ALA A 58 -12.25 18.87 2.05
C ALA A 58 -13.78 18.92 2.21
N THR A 59 -14.48 19.70 1.37
CA THR A 59 -15.92 19.94 1.52
C THR A 59 -16.76 18.81 0.94
N PHE A 60 -16.43 18.38 -0.28
CA PHE A 60 -17.24 17.47 -1.07
C PHE A 60 -16.52 16.14 -1.26
N ARG A 61 -17.28 15.04 -1.18
CA ARG A 61 -16.77 13.68 -1.38
C ARG A 61 -16.28 13.44 -2.81
N GLU A 62 -16.81 14.21 -3.74
CA GLU A 62 -16.50 14.18 -5.17
C GLU A 62 -15.02 14.45 -5.42
N ALA A 63 -14.35 15.22 -4.55
CA ALA A 63 -12.91 15.39 -4.59
C ALA A 63 -12.17 14.06 -4.34
N GLU A 64 -12.60 13.26 -3.36
CA GLU A 64 -12.01 11.92 -3.11
C GLU A 64 -12.21 11.01 -4.33
N ASN A 65 -13.43 10.97 -4.85
CA ASN A 65 -13.74 10.14 -6.01
C ASN A 65 -12.90 10.54 -7.22
N ARG A 66 -12.72 11.84 -7.46
CA ARG A 66 -11.92 12.34 -8.58
C ARG A 66 -10.44 12.04 -8.39
N ILE A 67 -9.88 12.29 -7.20
CA ILE A 67 -8.50 11.95 -6.86
C ILE A 67 -8.24 10.46 -7.09
N ILE A 68 -9.13 9.58 -6.63
CA ILE A 68 -9.00 8.13 -6.83
C ILE A 68 -8.99 7.77 -8.32
N VAL A 69 -9.90 8.33 -9.10
CA VAL A 69 -9.95 8.09 -10.56
C VAL A 69 -8.66 8.53 -11.24
N ASP A 70 -8.14 9.70 -10.89
CA ASP A 70 -6.91 10.24 -11.48
C ASP A 70 -5.68 9.41 -11.07
N LEU A 71 -5.59 9.01 -9.79
CA LEU A 71 -4.51 8.17 -9.29
C LEU A 71 -4.49 6.79 -9.93
N VAL A 72 -5.64 6.12 -10.03
CA VAL A 72 -5.75 4.80 -10.69
C VAL A 72 -5.18 4.84 -12.11
N LYS A 73 -5.46 5.92 -12.86
CA LYS A 73 -4.98 6.08 -14.23
C LYS A 73 -3.51 6.46 -14.31
N ALA A 74 -3.04 7.29 -13.37
CA ALA A 74 -1.71 7.88 -13.43
C ALA A 74 -0.61 6.97 -12.86
N ILE A 75 -0.88 6.19 -11.80
CA ILE A 75 0.13 5.41 -11.08
C ILE A 75 0.98 4.51 -11.98
N PRO A 76 0.42 3.71 -12.91
CA PRO A 76 1.22 2.75 -13.69
C PRO A 76 2.34 3.39 -14.54
N GLU A 77 2.09 4.61 -15.03
CA GLU A 77 2.99 5.34 -15.94
C GLU A 77 3.65 6.56 -15.27
N ALA A 78 3.48 6.71 -13.96
CA ALA A 78 3.98 7.86 -13.22
C ALA A 78 5.50 7.87 -13.13
N ARG A 79 6.12 9.05 -13.21
CA ARG A 79 7.57 9.18 -12.93
C ARG A 79 7.82 9.13 -11.42
N PRO A 80 9.06 8.91 -10.95
CA PRO A 80 9.36 8.86 -9.52
C PRO A 80 8.90 10.11 -8.74
N ALA A 81 9.02 11.30 -9.35
CA ALA A 81 8.56 12.54 -8.73
C ALA A 81 7.02 12.59 -8.57
N ASP A 82 6.29 12.04 -9.53
CA ASP A 82 4.83 12.01 -9.53
C ASP A 82 4.32 10.98 -8.51
N LEU A 83 4.96 9.79 -8.41
CA LEU A 83 4.66 8.81 -7.35
C LEU A 83 4.85 9.40 -5.95
N ASN A 84 5.94 10.16 -5.73
CA ASN A 84 6.18 10.85 -4.46
C ASN A 84 5.13 11.93 -4.15
N LEU A 85 4.60 12.59 -5.19
CA LEU A 85 3.49 13.53 -5.02
C LEU A 85 2.20 12.78 -4.65
N PHE A 86 1.91 11.69 -5.33
CA PHE A 86 0.71 10.87 -5.08
C PHE A 86 0.71 10.29 -3.68
N ALA A 87 1.84 9.76 -3.21
CA ALA A 87 1.98 9.26 -1.83
C ALA A 87 1.69 10.36 -0.79
N ARG A 88 2.21 11.57 -1.00
CA ARG A 88 1.94 12.73 -0.14
C ARG A 88 0.46 13.11 -0.14
N VAL A 89 -0.15 13.20 -1.32
CA VAL A 89 -1.58 13.50 -1.44
C VAL A 89 -2.41 12.47 -0.70
N ILE A 90 -2.15 11.17 -0.88
CA ILE A 90 -2.88 10.11 -0.18
C ILE A 90 -2.71 10.24 1.35
N SER A 91 -1.49 10.52 1.83
CA SER A 91 -1.25 10.76 3.26
C SER A 91 -2.13 11.90 3.79
N ASP A 92 -2.15 13.04 3.08
CA ASP A 92 -2.99 14.18 3.45
C ASP A 92 -4.49 13.83 3.42
N ARG A 93 -4.93 12.99 2.47
CA ARG A 93 -6.33 12.53 2.40
C ARG A 93 -6.69 11.62 3.57
N LEU A 94 -5.80 10.72 3.97
CA LEU A 94 -5.99 9.81 5.11
C LEU A 94 -6.10 10.55 6.45
N ASP A 95 -5.43 11.69 6.58
CA ASP A 95 -5.60 12.63 7.71
C ASP A 95 -6.82 13.56 7.53
N GLY A 96 -7.33 13.65 6.31
CA GLY A 96 -8.49 14.44 5.92
C GLY A 96 -9.84 13.86 6.36
N TYR A 97 -10.90 14.66 6.21
CA TYR A 97 -12.22 14.36 6.76
C TYR A 97 -12.89 13.09 6.22
N TRP A 98 -12.80 12.84 4.91
CA TRP A 98 -13.52 11.74 4.24
C TRP A 98 -12.79 10.41 4.29
N ALA A 99 -11.52 10.37 4.71
CA ALA A 99 -10.81 9.13 4.98
C ALA A 99 -10.23 9.06 6.41
N SER A 100 -10.58 10.00 7.29
CA SER A 100 -10.03 10.05 8.65
C SER A 100 -10.31 8.77 9.43
N ARG A 101 -9.29 8.25 10.11
CA ARG A 101 -9.39 7.11 11.04
C ARG A 101 -10.20 7.39 12.31
N HIS A 102 -10.41 8.66 12.67
CA HIS A 102 -11.15 9.06 13.87
C HIS A 102 -12.67 8.80 13.77
N LYS A 103 -13.15 8.47 12.58
CA LYS A 103 -14.55 8.15 12.28
C LYS A 103 -14.56 6.84 11.48
N ASP A 104 -15.23 5.82 12.00
CA ASP A 104 -15.20 4.47 11.44
C ASP A 104 -16.55 4.01 10.86
N ASP A 105 -17.24 4.93 10.19
CA ASP A 105 -18.38 4.63 9.33
C ASP A 105 -17.95 4.03 7.99
N ASP A 106 -18.93 3.47 7.27
CA ASP A 106 -18.71 2.76 6.00
C ASP A 106 -18.10 3.65 4.92
N VAL A 107 -18.44 4.94 4.87
CA VAL A 107 -17.92 5.87 3.85
C VAL A 107 -16.43 6.07 4.05
N ARG A 108 -16.01 6.42 5.27
CA ARG A 108 -14.60 6.70 5.58
C ARG A 108 -13.75 5.45 5.53
N ARG A 109 -14.28 4.33 6.01
CA ARG A 109 -13.64 3.02 5.90
C ARG A 109 -13.41 2.61 4.46
N ARG A 110 -14.39 2.86 3.57
CA ARG A 110 -14.25 2.60 2.13
C ARG A 110 -13.13 3.42 1.53
N PHE A 111 -13.08 4.74 1.77
CA PHE A 111 -11.99 5.58 1.26
C PHE A 111 -10.63 5.16 1.78
N ARG A 112 -10.49 4.88 3.08
CA ARG A 112 -9.22 4.36 3.65
C ARG A 112 -8.77 3.07 2.97
N THR A 113 -9.72 2.17 2.70
CA THR A 113 -9.40 0.88 2.06
C THR A 113 -8.91 1.09 0.63
N ILE A 114 -9.56 1.97 -0.14
CA ILE A 114 -9.11 2.31 -1.50
C ILE A 114 -7.73 2.99 -1.47
N TYR A 115 -7.53 3.97 -0.58
CA TYR A 115 -6.24 4.65 -0.44
C TYR A 115 -5.12 3.72 0.02
N SER A 116 -5.44 2.68 0.82
CA SER A 116 -4.46 1.65 1.17
C SER A 116 -4.03 0.84 -0.05
N ALA A 117 -4.97 0.51 -0.95
CA ALA A 117 -4.63 -0.14 -2.22
C ALA A 117 -3.76 0.77 -3.10
N LEU A 118 -4.14 2.04 -3.25
CA LEU A 118 -3.36 3.00 -4.06
C LEU A 118 -1.95 3.23 -3.50
N SER A 119 -1.79 3.25 -2.17
CA SER A 119 -0.47 3.39 -1.53
C SER A 119 0.43 2.19 -1.84
N ALA A 120 -0.08 0.97 -1.64
CA ALA A 120 0.66 -0.25 -1.96
C ALA A 120 1.02 -0.34 -3.46
N ALA A 121 0.14 0.11 -4.35
CA ALA A 121 0.46 0.20 -5.77
C ALA A 121 1.61 1.19 -6.02
N ILE A 122 1.57 2.39 -5.43
CA ILE A 122 2.64 3.38 -5.55
C ILE A 122 3.99 2.79 -5.11
N ASP A 123 4.02 2.10 -3.98
CA ASP A 123 5.25 1.51 -3.45
C ASP A 123 5.76 0.37 -4.35
N LEU A 124 4.86 -0.45 -4.91
CA LEU A 124 5.22 -1.48 -5.90
C LEU A 124 5.82 -0.89 -7.19
N PHE A 125 5.20 0.17 -7.74
CA PHE A 125 5.71 0.83 -8.94
C PHE A 125 7.00 1.60 -8.67
N ALA A 126 7.19 2.14 -7.46
CA ALA A 126 8.45 2.74 -7.05
C ALA A 126 9.59 1.70 -7.00
N LEU A 127 9.32 0.50 -6.47
CA LEU A 127 10.28 -0.62 -6.52
C LEU A 127 10.61 -1.01 -7.98
N ARG A 128 9.61 -1.14 -8.85
CA ARG A 128 9.82 -1.41 -10.29
C ARG A 128 10.75 -0.39 -10.96
N GLN A 129 10.62 0.88 -10.59
CA GLN A 129 11.45 1.98 -11.13
C GLN A 129 12.86 2.00 -10.55
N ALA A 130 13.05 1.49 -9.33
CA ALA A 130 14.37 1.30 -8.74
C ALA A 130 15.16 0.16 -9.41
N HIS A 131 14.47 -0.76 -10.10
CA HIS A 131 15.05 -1.90 -10.82
C HIS A 131 14.72 -1.85 -12.32
N PRO A 132 15.17 -0.82 -13.07
CA PRO A 132 14.77 -0.65 -14.48
C PRO A 132 15.25 -1.80 -15.37
N GLU A 133 16.46 -2.31 -15.11
CA GLU A 133 17.12 -3.38 -15.88
C GLU A 133 16.70 -4.79 -15.45
N GLY A 134 15.89 -4.94 -14.39
CA GLY A 134 15.54 -6.24 -13.83
C GLY A 134 16.58 -6.73 -12.82
N PHE A 135 16.83 -8.04 -12.80
CA PHE A 135 17.65 -8.72 -11.79
C PHE A 135 18.79 -9.50 -12.43
N HIS A 136 20.01 -9.15 -12.05
CA HIS A 136 21.24 -9.76 -12.56
C HIS A 136 22.23 -9.97 -11.42
N PHE A 137 22.06 -11.07 -10.68
CA PHE A 137 22.97 -11.45 -9.61
C PHE A 137 24.02 -12.44 -10.11
N THR A 138 25.22 -12.36 -9.52
CA THR A 138 26.39 -13.17 -9.91
C THR A 138 26.44 -14.53 -9.22
N SER A 139 25.65 -14.73 -8.17
CA SER A 139 25.52 -16.01 -7.48
C SER A 139 24.16 -16.17 -6.81
N ALA A 140 23.77 -17.41 -6.51
CA ALA A 140 22.57 -17.72 -5.75
C ALA A 140 22.62 -17.12 -4.33
N GLU A 141 23.80 -17.08 -3.71
CA GLU A 141 24.02 -16.40 -2.43
C GLU A 141 23.72 -14.89 -2.53
N ALA A 142 24.22 -14.22 -3.58
CA ALA A 142 23.97 -12.80 -3.78
C ALA A 142 22.48 -12.50 -4.02
N LEU A 143 21.79 -13.34 -4.81
CA LEU A 143 20.35 -13.20 -5.03
C LEU A 143 19.57 -13.42 -3.73
N TYR A 144 19.93 -14.45 -2.96
CA TYR A 144 19.31 -14.72 -1.66
C TYR A 144 19.43 -13.52 -0.71
N GLN A 145 20.64 -12.97 -0.56
CA GLN A 145 20.89 -11.79 0.28
C GLN A 145 20.14 -10.56 -0.22
N ALA A 146 20.08 -10.35 -1.53
CA ALA A 146 19.31 -9.25 -2.12
C ALA A 146 17.80 -9.41 -1.85
N TYR A 147 17.29 -10.65 -1.92
CA TYR A 147 15.90 -10.94 -1.58
C TYR A 147 15.60 -10.63 -0.12
N GLU A 148 16.46 -11.05 0.80
CA GLU A 148 16.31 -10.75 2.23
C GLU A 148 16.38 -9.25 2.53
N ALA A 149 17.19 -8.50 1.79
CA ALA A 149 17.45 -7.09 2.03
C ALA A 149 16.35 -6.17 1.48
N ASP A 150 15.88 -6.40 0.25
CA ASP A 150 14.97 -5.44 -0.42
C ASP A 150 13.93 -6.10 -1.35
N LEU A 151 14.26 -7.19 -2.05
CA LEU A 151 13.33 -7.71 -3.09
C LEU A 151 12.03 -8.28 -2.49
N TYR A 152 12.04 -8.76 -1.25
CA TYR A 152 10.83 -9.20 -0.55
C TYR A 152 9.75 -8.10 -0.45
N ARG A 153 10.12 -6.83 -0.63
CA ARG A 153 9.17 -5.72 -0.60
C ARG A 153 8.21 -5.77 -1.77
N PHE A 154 8.60 -6.30 -2.94
CA PHE A 154 7.67 -6.52 -4.05
C PHE A 154 6.53 -7.45 -3.61
N ASP A 155 6.85 -8.54 -2.90
CA ASP A 155 5.86 -9.47 -2.35
C ASP A 155 4.98 -8.79 -1.28
N THR A 156 5.57 -7.88 -0.48
CA THR A 156 4.86 -7.12 0.56
C THR A 156 3.79 -6.22 -0.06
N GLU A 157 4.20 -5.38 -1.00
CA GLU A 157 3.33 -4.38 -1.61
C GLU A 157 2.26 -5.04 -2.47
N TYR A 158 2.61 -6.10 -3.21
CA TYR A 158 1.62 -6.88 -3.94
C TYR A 158 0.56 -7.49 -3.00
N ARG A 159 0.98 -8.10 -1.88
CA ARG A 159 0.05 -8.67 -0.90
C ARG A 159 -0.85 -7.61 -0.27
N HIS A 160 -0.29 -6.46 0.10
CA HIS A 160 -1.03 -5.32 0.65
C HIS A 160 -2.05 -4.79 -0.35
N TYR A 161 -1.64 -4.62 -1.61
CA TYR A 161 -2.52 -4.24 -2.71
C TYR A 161 -3.68 -5.23 -2.87
N CYS A 162 -3.40 -6.53 -3.03
CA CYS A 162 -4.43 -7.54 -3.23
C CYS A 162 -5.39 -7.62 -2.04
N ALA A 163 -4.90 -7.47 -0.81
CA ALA A 163 -5.75 -7.46 0.38
C ALA A 163 -6.68 -6.25 0.40
N ALA A 164 -6.15 -5.06 0.11
CA ALA A 164 -6.91 -3.81 0.09
C ALA A 164 -7.89 -3.75 -1.09
N SER A 165 -7.48 -4.12 -2.31
CA SER A 165 -8.31 -4.17 -3.51
C SER A 165 -9.49 -5.14 -3.34
N ARG A 166 -9.23 -6.37 -2.87
CA ARG A 166 -10.30 -7.35 -2.57
C ARG A 166 -11.28 -6.86 -1.51
N LYS A 167 -10.78 -6.17 -0.47
CA LYS A 167 -11.62 -5.61 0.58
C LYS A 167 -12.44 -4.42 0.10
N ALA A 168 -11.88 -3.58 -0.77
CA ALA A 168 -12.58 -2.46 -1.37
C ALA A 168 -13.68 -2.93 -2.33
N HIS A 169 -13.37 -3.94 -3.15
CA HIS A 169 -14.26 -4.56 -4.13
C HIS A 169 -15.00 -3.51 -4.98
N VAL A 170 -14.23 -2.60 -5.61
CA VAL A 170 -14.75 -1.51 -6.42
C VAL A 170 -14.25 -1.60 -7.86
N GLU A 171 -15.15 -1.42 -8.81
CA GLU A 171 -14.85 -1.45 -10.25
C GLU A 171 -13.74 -0.47 -10.66
N ILE A 172 -13.61 0.66 -9.96
CA ILE A 172 -12.61 1.68 -10.29
C ILE A 172 -11.17 1.16 -10.17
N LEU A 173 -10.90 0.11 -9.39
CA LEU A 173 -9.56 -0.45 -9.24
C LEU A 173 -9.19 -1.45 -10.34
N LYS A 174 -10.12 -1.93 -11.17
CA LYS A 174 -9.86 -3.02 -12.13
C LYS A 174 -8.70 -2.73 -13.10
N ALA A 175 -8.64 -1.52 -13.63
CA ALA A 175 -7.54 -1.13 -14.52
C ALA A 175 -6.18 -1.13 -13.80
N LEU A 176 -6.17 -0.76 -12.51
CA LEU A 176 -4.97 -0.81 -11.69
C LEU A 176 -4.63 -2.25 -11.28
N ASP A 177 -5.62 -3.12 -11.05
CA ASP A 177 -5.41 -4.54 -10.79
C ASP A 177 -4.61 -5.17 -11.95
N GLU A 178 -5.02 -4.93 -13.20
CA GLU A 178 -4.30 -5.41 -14.38
C GLU A 178 -2.86 -4.90 -14.43
N ALA A 179 -2.64 -3.61 -14.18
CA ALA A 179 -1.29 -3.03 -14.19
C ALA A 179 -0.41 -3.58 -13.06
N VAL A 180 -0.96 -3.80 -11.86
CA VAL A 180 -0.27 -4.41 -10.72
C VAL A 180 0.13 -5.86 -11.05
N GLU A 181 -0.76 -6.64 -11.66
CA GLU A 181 -0.44 -8.00 -12.13
C GLU A 181 0.68 -8.00 -13.17
N GLN A 182 0.65 -7.07 -14.13
CA GLN A 182 1.74 -6.89 -15.12
C GLN A 182 3.08 -6.58 -14.45
N CYS A 183 3.08 -5.73 -13.43
CA CYS A 183 4.30 -5.39 -12.70
C CYS A 183 4.82 -6.57 -11.85
N TYR A 184 3.93 -7.24 -11.11
CA TYR A 184 4.34 -8.26 -10.15
C TYR A 184 4.53 -9.64 -10.79
N ALA A 185 3.47 -10.20 -11.38
CA ALA A 185 3.51 -11.58 -11.87
C ALA A 185 4.34 -11.69 -13.15
N TYR A 186 4.08 -10.82 -14.13
CA TYR A 186 4.65 -10.95 -15.47
C TYR A 186 6.01 -10.26 -15.64
N TRP A 187 6.42 -9.41 -14.71
CA TRP A 187 7.73 -8.76 -14.72
C TRP A 187 8.59 -9.18 -13.53
N TYR A 188 8.17 -8.89 -12.29
CA TYR A 188 9.02 -9.14 -11.11
C TYR A 188 9.31 -10.63 -10.92
N LEU A 189 8.27 -11.46 -10.81
CA LEU A 189 8.44 -12.91 -10.60
C LEU A 189 9.13 -13.56 -11.79
N ASP A 190 8.76 -13.19 -13.02
CA ASP A 190 9.34 -13.72 -14.24
C ASP A 190 10.85 -13.45 -14.34
N GLN A 191 11.29 -12.21 -14.09
CA GLN A 191 12.72 -11.84 -14.13
C GLN A 191 13.49 -12.50 -13.00
N LEU A 192 12.94 -12.50 -11.78
CA LEU A 192 13.59 -13.09 -10.62
C LEU A 192 13.73 -14.62 -10.78
N ALA A 193 12.68 -15.29 -11.25
CA ALA A 193 12.68 -16.73 -11.48
C ALA A 193 13.69 -17.14 -12.58
N ARG A 194 13.83 -16.34 -13.64
CA ARG A 194 14.83 -16.59 -14.69
C ARG A 194 16.25 -16.51 -14.13
N ASN A 195 16.61 -15.41 -13.46
CA ASN A 195 17.96 -15.28 -12.91
C ASN A 195 18.24 -16.33 -11.82
N TRP A 196 17.24 -16.66 -10.99
CA TRP A 196 17.36 -17.76 -10.04
C TRP A 196 17.60 -19.11 -10.72
N GLY A 197 16.85 -19.43 -11.78
CA GLY A 197 17.03 -20.65 -12.55
C GLY A 197 18.43 -20.78 -13.15
N ASP A 198 18.92 -19.72 -13.79
CA ASP A 198 20.26 -19.68 -14.38
C ASP A 198 21.36 -19.91 -13.33
N LEU A 199 21.19 -19.34 -12.13
CA LEU A 199 22.13 -19.50 -11.02
C LEU A 199 22.10 -20.91 -10.44
N VAL A 200 20.92 -21.48 -10.24
CA VAL A 200 20.75 -22.86 -9.74
C VAL A 200 21.40 -23.87 -10.69
N GLU A 201 21.22 -23.70 -12.00
CA GLU A 201 21.84 -24.56 -13.02
C GLU A 201 23.35 -24.31 -13.11
N GLY A 202 23.79 -23.06 -13.20
CA GLY A 202 25.20 -22.68 -13.36
C GLY A 202 26.08 -23.10 -12.18
N GLU A 203 25.57 -23.00 -10.95
CA GLU A 203 26.27 -23.44 -9.74
C GLU A 203 26.02 -24.92 -9.39
N LYS A 204 25.19 -25.63 -10.17
CA LYS A 204 24.81 -27.03 -9.94
C LYS A 204 24.26 -27.29 -8.54
N LEU A 205 23.46 -26.36 -8.02
CA LEU A 205 22.94 -26.42 -6.64
C LEU A 205 22.06 -27.64 -6.39
N LEU A 206 21.47 -28.23 -7.42
CA LEU A 206 20.67 -29.46 -7.28
C LEU A 206 21.54 -30.70 -6.99
N GLU A 207 22.82 -30.69 -7.36
CA GLU A 207 23.75 -31.78 -7.00
C GLU A 207 24.17 -31.68 -5.52
N HIS A 208 24.31 -30.46 -5.01
CA HIS A 208 24.78 -30.17 -3.65
C HIS A 208 24.04 -28.96 -3.07
N TRP A 209 22.81 -29.16 -2.58
CA TRP A 209 21.98 -28.05 -2.11
C TRP A 209 22.54 -27.40 -0.85
N ALA A 210 23.21 -26.26 -1.04
CA ALA A 210 23.69 -25.37 -0.01
C ALA A 210 23.89 -23.97 -0.58
N ILE A 211 23.49 -22.94 0.18
CA ILE A 211 23.82 -21.55 -0.12
C ILE A 211 24.77 -21.05 0.98
N GLY A 212 25.83 -20.36 0.59
CA GLY A 212 26.82 -19.82 1.53
C GLY A 212 26.15 -19.02 2.65
N GLY A 213 26.46 -19.36 3.90
CA GLY A 213 25.92 -18.65 5.07
C GLY A 213 24.44 -18.91 5.40
N VAL A 214 23.71 -19.67 4.58
CA VAL A 214 22.29 -19.97 4.81
C VAL A 214 22.14 -21.39 5.36
N PRO A 215 21.68 -21.57 6.62
CA PRO A 215 21.44 -22.91 7.16
C PRO A 215 20.34 -23.63 6.38
N ASN A 216 20.62 -24.85 5.93
CA ASN A 216 19.59 -25.67 5.31
C ASN A 216 18.44 -25.93 6.30
N GLN A 217 17.20 -25.83 5.81
CA GLN A 217 16.00 -25.99 6.64
C GLN A 217 15.97 -27.33 7.40
N HIS A 218 16.47 -28.41 6.81
CA HIS A 218 16.52 -29.73 7.46
C HIS A 218 17.50 -29.80 8.66
N HIS A 219 18.41 -28.83 8.80
CA HIS A 219 19.27 -28.68 9.98
C HIS A 219 18.64 -27.84 11.10
N PHE A 220 17.44 -27.28 10.91
CA PHE A 220 16.76 -26.41 11.89
C PHE A 220 16.69 -27.03 13.28
N TYR A 221 16.27 -28.30 13.38
CA TYR A 221 16.11 -28.95 14.68
C TYR A 221 17.44 -29.06 15.43
N ASP A 222 18.47 -29.59 14.77
CA ASP A 222 19.76 -29.84 15.40
C ASP A 222 20.51 -28.54 15.76
N THR A 223 20.29 -27.47 15.00
CA THR A 223 21.00 -26.19 15.18
C THR A 223 20.28 -25.23 16.13
N LEU A 224 18.94 -25.15 16.07
CA LEU A 224 18.17 -24.12 16.80
C LEU A 224 17.31 -24.69 17.94
N VAL A 225 16.83 -25.93 17.82
CA VAL A 225 15.89 -26.52 18.79
C VAL A 225 16.63 -27.34 19.84
N LYS A 226 17.38 -28.36 19.41
CA LYS A 226 18.06 -29.31 20.30
C LYS A 226 18.98 -28.64 21.33
N PRO A 227 19.86 -27.68 20.99
CA PRO A 227 20.72 -27.03 21.98
C PRO A 227 19.93 -26.27 23.06
N LYS A 228 18.77 -25.72 22.69
CA LYS A 228 17.90 -25.02 23.65
C LYS A 228 17.23 -26.01 24.58
N LEU A 229 16.75 -27.15 24.09
CA LEU A 229 16.13 -28.18 24.93
C LEU A 229 17.13 -28.81 25.89
N ASP A 230 18.35 -29.10 25.42
CA ASP A 230 19.40 -29.75 26.21
C ASP A 230 19.97 -28.84 27.32
N SER A 231 19.82 -27.51 27.19
CA SER A 231 20.38 -26.52 28.14
C SER A 231 19.77 -26.52 29.54
N ALA A 232 18.56 -27.06 29.74
CA ALA A 232 17.92 -27.10 31.06
C ALA A 232 16.83 -28.16 31.17
N ARG A 233 16.76 -28.83 32.32
CA ARG A 233 15.66 -29.75 32.65
C ARG A 233 14.34 -28.95 32.70
N ASN A 234 13.32 -29.41 31.96
CA ASN A 234 11.98 -28.81 31.84
C ASN A 234 11.81 -27.55 30.98
N LYS A 235 12.73 -27.25 30.05
CA LYS A 235 12.49 -26.17 29.08
C LYS A 235 11.42 -26.57 28.07
N ARG A 236 10.43 -25.71 27.85
CA ARG A 236 9.43 -25.86 26.78
C ARG A 236 9.73 -24.85 25.68
N LEU A 237 9.81 -25.34 24.44
CA LEU A 237 10.02 -24.51 23.26
C LEU A 237 8.85 -24.73 22.31
N VAL A 238 8.30 -23.63 21.79
CA VAL A 238 7.23 -23.66 20.79
C VAL A 238 7.84 -23.23 19.46
N VAL A 239 7.67 -24.06 18.44
CA VAL A 239 8.03 -23.73 17.05
C VAL A 239 6.74 -23.51 16.28
N ILE A 240 6.63 -22.36 15.62
CA ILE A 240 5.54 -22.08 14.69
C ILE A 240 6.09 -22.30 13.29
N ILE A 241 5.62 -23.36 12.62
CA ILE A 241 5.91 -23.63 11.22
C ILE A 241 4.63 -23.36 10.45
N SER A 242 4.70 -22.47 9.47
CA SER A 242 3.59 -22.20 8.57
C SER A 242 4.11 -22.34 7.14
N ASP A 243 3.51 -23.28 6.41
CA ASP A 243 3.76 -23.55 5.00
C ASP A 243 3.34 -22.39 4.08
N ALA A 244 2.45 -21.52 4.57
CA ALA A 244 1.97 -20.34 3.89
C ALA A 244 2.63 -19.03 4.34
N PHE A 245 3.55 -19.06 5.32
CA PHE A 245 4.18 -17.86 5.84
C PHE A 245 5.45 -17.54 5.06
N ARG A 246 5.26 -16.80 3.97
CA ARG A 246 6.32 -16.29 3.13
C ARG A 246 7.20 -15.29 3.89
N TYR A 247 8.43 -15.11 3.40
CA TYR A 247 9.45 -14.31 4.07
C TYR A 247 9.01 -12.87 4.38
N GLU A 248 8.30 -12.22 3.45
CA GLU A 248 7.83 -10.85 3.61
C GLU A 248 6.81 -10.69 4.74
N ALA A 249 5.97 -11.71 4.95
CA ALA A 249 5.02 -11.74 6.05
C ALA A 249 5.73 -11.92 7.40
N ALA A 250 6.83 -12.67 7.44
CA ALA A 250 7.67 -12.81 8.62
C ALA A 250 8.40 -11.53 8.98
N VAL A 251 8.93 -10.82 7.97
CA VAL A 251 9.53 -9.49 8.15
C VAL A 251 8.49 -8.52 8.71
N GLU A 252 7.30 -8.44 8.11
CA GLU A 252 6.23 -7.56 8.60
C GLU A 252 5.80 -7.89 10.05
N LEU A 253 5.74 -9.18 10.40
CA LEU A 253 5.41 -9.61 11.77
C LEU A 253 6.52 -9.21 12.75
N ARG A 254 7.79 -9.41 12.39
CA ARG A 254 8.94 -9.03 13.21
C ARG A 254 8.95 -7.54 13.49
N ASP A 255 8.69 -6.71 12.48
CA ASP A 255 8.76 -5.25 12.62
C ASP A 255 7.58 -4.66 13.42
N ARG A 256 6.53 -5.45 13.67
CA ARG A 256 5.33 -5.08 14.45
C ARG A 256 5.37 -5.51 15.92
N ILE A 257 6.32 -6.37 16.30
CA ILE A 257 6.48 -6.89 17.68
C ILE A 257 7.62 -6.15 18.36
#